data_AF-A0A1Q6YG50-F1
#
_entry.id   AF-A0A1Q6YG50-F1
#
_cell.length_a   1.000
_cell.length_b   1.000
_cell.length_c   1.000
_cell.angle_alpha   90.00
_cell.angle_beta   90.00
_cell.angle_gamma   90.00
#
_symmetry.space_group_name_H-M   'P 1'
#
loop_
_entity.id
_entity.type
_entity.pdbx_description
1 polymer ?
#
loop_
_entity_poly.entity_id
_entity_poly.type
_entity_poly.pdbx_seq_one_letter_code
_entity_poly.pdbx_strand_id
1 'polypeptide(L)'
;MNERAKQASWFNTISTTEPSSSNICCASKRFLPRKVRPNPCLSPFDEVLLCELRERQLREAGRAKLRERVAVEHALAHIGHWQGQRARYRGTSKNLFDLQRNAVVHIFHVLARVMALSNTA
;
A
#
# COMPACT_ATOMS: atom_id res chain seq x y z
N MET A 1 -24.51 24.22 -4.57
CA MET A 1 -23.22 23.97 -3.89
C MET A 1 -22.23 23.42 -4.91
N ASN A 2 -21.25 24.22 -5.31
CA ASN A 2 -20.31 23.88 -6.41
C ASN A 2 -19.28 22.81 -5.98
N GLU A 3 -18.81 22.01 -6.94
CA GLU A 3 -17.85 20.91 -6.71
C GLU A 3 -16.56 21.35 -6.01
N ARG A 4 -16.10 22.57 -6.26
CA ARG A 4 -14.95 23.15 -5.56
C ARG A 4 -15.17 23.28 -4.05
N ALA A 5 -16.39 23.58 -3.61
CA ALA A 5 -16.73 23.63 -2.19
C ALA A 5 -16.77 22.23 -1.55
N LYS A 6 -17.17 21.20 -2.32
CA LYS A 6 -17.12 19.80 -1.87
C LYS A 6 -15.68 19.31 -1.75
N GLN A 7 -14.81 19.64 -2.71
CA GLN A 7 -13.38 19.31 -2.66
C GLN A 7 -12.67 20.01 -1.49
N ALA A 8 -12.94 21.30 -1.26
CA ALA A 8 -12.38 22.05 -0.14
C ALA A 8 -12.87 21.53 1.23
N SER A 9 -14.14 21.16 1.34
CA SER A 9 -14.70 20.52 2.54
C SER A 9 -14.05 19.16 2.81
N TRP A 10 -13.83 18.35 1.78
CA TRP A 10 -13.17 17.05 1.92
C TRP A 10 -11.70 17.20 2.33
N PHE A 11 -10.99 18.20 1.79
CA PHE A 11 -9.60 18.50 2.17
C PHE A 11 -9.49 18.93 3.64
N ASN A 12 -10.39 19.82 4.11
CA ASN A 12 -10.38 20.31 5.48
C ASN A 12 -10.66 19.21 6.52
N THR A 13 -11.53 18.25 6.21
CA THR A 13 -11.84 17.10 7.08
C THR A 13 -10.63 16.14 7.22
N ILE A 14 -9.75 16.05 6.22
CA ILE A 14 -8.55 15.22 6.28
C ILE A 14 -7.46 15.89 7.13
N SER A 15 -7.37 17.22 7.12
CA SER A 15 -6.34 17.98 7.84
C SER A 15 -6.60 18.25 9.32
N THR A 16 -7.82 18.04 9.84
CA THR A 16 -8.17 18.28 11.26
C THR A 16 -8.16 17.05 12.16
N THR A 17 -7.79 15.87 11.65
CA THR A 17 -7.44 14.75 12.54
C THR A 17 -6.00 14.91 12.99
N GLU A 18 -5.79 15.79 13.97
CA GLU A 18 -4.61 15.72 14.81
C GLU A 18 -4.49 14.29 15.36
N PRO A 19 -3.39 13.57 15.10
CA PRO A 19 -3.17 12.30 15.75
C PRO A 19 -2.83 12.64 17.20
N SER A 20 -3.81 12.46 18.09
CA SER A 20 -3.56 12.46 19.52
C SER A 20 -2.35 11.56 19.79
N SER A 21 -1.47 12.07 20.64
CA SER A 21 -0.13 11.61 20.95
C SER A 21 -0.05 10.23 21.63
N SER A 22 -1.05 9.36 21.47
CA SER A 22 -1.13 8.05 22.12
C SER A 22 -0.94 6.84 21.21
N ASN A 23 -0.72 7.01 19.90
CA ASN A 23 -0.39 5.88 19.01
C ASN A 23 1.09 5.45 19.08
N ILE A 24 1.64 5.43 20.29
CA ILE A 24 2.89 4.75 20.61
C ILE A 24 2.60 3.24 20.62
N CYS A 25 3.00 2.58 19.53
CA CYS A 25 3.56 1.22 19.52
C CYS A 25 2.68 0.08 20.08
N CYS A 26 1.88 -0.57 19.22
CA CYS A 26 1.30 -1.90 19.49
C CYS A 26 2.28 -3.06 19.23
N ALA A 27 3.60 -2.83 19.19
CA ALA A 27 4.58 -3.89 18.96
C ALA A 27 4.71 -4.90 20.13
N SER A 28 4.06 -4.66 21.28
CA SER A 28 4.20 -5.46 22.49
C SER A 28 3.15 -6.56 22.70
N LYS A 29 2.16 -6.75 21.81
CA LYS A 29 1.15 -7.82 21.96
C LYS A 29 1.39 -8.98 20.99
N ARG A 30 2.57 -9.61 21.06
CA ARG A 30 2.94 -10.70 20.12
C ARG A 30 2.49 -12.12 20.50
N PHE A 31 1.77 -12.34 21.60
CA PHE A 31 1.33 -13.70 21.93
C PHE A 31 -0.08 -13.75 22.54
N LEU A 32 -1.11 -13.73 21.69
CA LEU A 32 -2.41 -14.31 22.05
C LEU A 32 -2.97 -15.10 20.85
N PRO A 33 -3.48 -16.33 21.07
CA PRO A 33 -3.86 -17.22 19.99
C PRO A 33 -5.15 -16.80 19.27
N ARG A 34 -5.07 -16.86 17.94
CA ARG A 34 -6.09 -17.24 16.94
C ARG A 34 -7.58 -17.02 17.32
N LYS A 35 -8.01 -15.77 17.46
CA LYS A 35 -9.28 -15.33 16.88
C LYS A 35 -8.97 -14.20 15.93
N VAL A 36 -9.34 -14.35 14.66
CA VAL A 36 -9.09 -13.38 13.58
C VAL A 36 -9.84 -12.10 13.90
N ARG A 37 -9.23 -11.22 14.69
CA ARG A 37 -9.70 -9.84 14.82
C ARG A 37 -9.14 -9.07 13.63
N PRO A 38 -9.94 -8.17 13.02
CA PRO A 38 -9.41 -7.11 12.17
C PRO A 38 -8.22 -6.45 12.86
N ASN A 39 -7.12 -6.31 12.14
CA ASN A 39 -5.96 -5.54 12.58
C ASN A 39 -6.36 -4.06 12.62
N PRO A 40 -6.49 -3.43 13.80
CA PRO A 40 -6.97 -2.05 13.91
C PRO A 40 -6.08 -1.03 13.18
N CYS A 41 -4.86 -1.42 12.83
CA CYS A 41 -3.87 -0.61 12.13
C CYS A 41 -4.01 -0.67 10.60
N LEU A 42 -4.83 -1.58 10.07
CA LEU A 42 -4.91 -1.88 8.65
C LEU A 42 -6.27 -1.44 8.10
N SER A 43 -6.30 -0.90 6.88
CA SER A 43 -7.56 -0.53 6.23
C SER A 43 -8.43 -1.79 6.04
N PRO A 44 -9.77 -1.70 6.22
CA PRO A 44 -10.66 -2.82 5.95
C PRO A 44 -10.49 -3.41 4.54
N PHE A 45 -10.11 -2.57 3.55
CA PHE A 45 -9.82 -3.02 2.19
C PHE A 45 -8.56 -3.89 2.09
N ASP A 46 -7.48 -3.48 2.79
CA ASP A 46 -6.22 -4.21 2.80
C ASP A 46 -6.37 -5.56 3.53
N GLU A 47 -7.22 -5.62 4.56
CA GLU A 47 -7.51 -6.86 5.28
C GLU A 47 -8.20 -7.92 4.43
N VAL A 48 -9.23 -7.52 3.68
CA VAL A 48 -9.95 -8.42 2.77
C VAL A 48 -8.99 -8.99 1.74
N LEU A 49 -8.18 -8.13 1.11
CA LEU A 49 -7.17 -8.55 0.15
C LEU A 49 -6.18 -9.55 0.77
N LEU A 50 -5.65 -9.28 1.97
CA LEU A 50 -4.73 -10.20 2.64
C LEU A 50 -5.37 -11.55 2.98
N CYS A 51 -6.64 -11.57 3.37
CA CYS A 51 -7.38 -12.81 3.59
C CYS A 51 -7.51 -13.63 2.29
N GLU A 52 -7.91 -12.99 1.20
CA GLU A 52 -7.98 -13.65 -0.12
C GLU A 52 -6.61 -14.21 -0.55
N LEU A 53 -5.53 -13.45 -0.34
CA LEU A 53 -4.19 -13.90 -0.69
C LEU A 53 -3.75 -15.11 0.13
N ARG A 54 -4.07 -15.16 1.43
CA ARG A 54 -3.80 -16.34 2.27
C ARG A 54 -4.59 -17.56 1.79
N GLU A 55 -5.85 -17.39 1.43
CA GLU A 55 -6.67 -18.49 0.92
C GLU A 55 -6.12 -19.06 -0.40
N ARG A 56 -5.62 -18.19 -1.30
CA ARG A 56 -4.98 -18.60 -2.55
C ARG A 56 -3.65 -19.34 -2.32
N GLN A 57 -2.91 -19.04 -1.26
CA GLN A 57 -1.67 -19.74 -0.93
C GLN A 57 -1.90 -21.22 -0.55
N LEU A 58 -3.07 -21.56 -0.03
CA LEU A 58 -3.40 -22.94 0.40
C LEU A 58 -3.49 -23.92 -0.78
N ARG A 59 -3.83 -23.44 -1.98
CA ARG A 59 -4.03 -24.27 -3.17
C ARG A 59 -2.86 -24.15 -4.14
N GLU A 60 -2.49 -25.25 -4.80
CA GLU A 60 -1.37 -25.24 -5.76
C GLU A 60 -1.60 -24.34 -6.96
N ALA A 61 -2.81 -24.39 -7.53
CA ALA A 61 -3.23 -23.48 -8.60
C ALA A 61 -3.20 -22.01 -8.16
N GLY A 62 -3.55 -21.72 -6.90
CA GLY A 62 -3.47 -20.38 -6.35
C GLY A 62 -2.03 -19.90 -6.19
N ARG A 63 -1.11 -20.77 -5.76
CA ARG A 63 0.34 -20.47 -5.73
C ARG A 63 0.90 -20.19 -7.13
N ALA A 64 0.49 -20.94 -8.15
CA ALA A 64 0.90 -20.67 -9.54
C ALA A 64 0.50 -19.26 -9.99
N LYS A 65 -0.76 -18.87 -9.73
CA LYS A 65 -1.26 -17.52 -10.02
C LYS A 65 -0.55 -16.41 -9.23
N LEU A 66 -0.13 -16.68 -8.00
CA LEU A 66 0.67 -15.72 -7.22
C LEU A 66 2.07 -15.53 -7.79
N ARG A 67 2.68 -16.56 -8.39
CA ARG A 67 4.01 -16.46 -9.01
C ARG A 67 4.06 -15.49 -10.20
N GLU A 68 2.97 -15.38 -10.96
CA GLU A 68 2.85 -14.38 -12.04
C GLU A 68 3.05 -12.94 -11.53
N ARG A 69 2.67 -12.67 -10.28
CA ARG A 69 2.76 -11.33 -9.66
C ARG A 69 4.13 -11.02 -9.06
N VAL A 70 4.98 -12.03 -8.85
CA VAL A 70 6.25 -11.88 -8.11
C VAL A 70 7.17 -10.83 -8.73
N ALA A 71 7.25 -10.75 -10.05
CA ALA A 71 8.07 -9.73 -10.72
C ALA A 71 7.62 -8.30 -10.39
N VAL A 72 6.30 -8.08 -10.36
CA VAL A 72 5.71 -6.78 -10.00
C VAL A 72 5.95 -6.47 -8.52
N GLU A 73 5.72 -7.44 -7.65
CA GLU A 73 5.92 -7.27 -6.21
C GLU A 73 7.39 -7.02 -5.85
N HIS A 74 8.33 -7.67 -6.54
CA HIS A 74 9.76 -7.44 -6.38
C HIS A 74 10.16 -6.03 -6.83
N ALA A 75 9.63 -5.57 -7.97
CA ALA A 75 9.84 -4.21 -8.45
C ALA A 75 9.32 -3.16 -7.45
N LEU A 76 8.12 -3.37 -6.90
CA LEU A 76 7.56 -2.48 -5.88
C LEU A 76 8.32 -2.54 -4.55
N ALA A 77 8.87 -3.70 -4.17
CA ALA A 77 9.70 -3.83 -2.97
C ALA A 77 10.97 -2.97 -3.05
N HIS A 78 11.56 -2.80 -4.24
CA HIS A 78 12.69 -1.89 -4.42
C HIS A 78 12.34 -0.43 -4.11
N ILE A 79 11.12 0.02 -4.46
CA ILE A 79 10.65 1.37 -4.16
C ILE A 79 10.57 1.58 -2.63
N GLY A 80 10.03 0.60 -1.91
CA GLY A 80 10.01 0.62 -0.45
C GLY A 80 11.41 0.62 0.16
N HIS A 81 12.34 -0.15 -0.42
CA HIS A 81 13.73 -0.19 0.03
C HIS A 81 14.43 1.18 -0.12
N TRP A 82 14.17 1.92 -1.20
CA TRP A 82 14.75 3.26 -1.41
C TRP A 82 14.33 4.30 -0.35
N GLN A 83 13.16 4.16 0.28
CA GLN A 83 12.75 5.05 1.37
C GLN A 83 13.52 4.78 2.68
N GLY A 84 14.03 3.56 2.87
CA GLY A 84 14.73 3.15 4.08
C GLY A 84 13.79 2.90 5.27
N GLN A 85 14.35 2.84 6.48
CA GLN A 85 13.64 2.40 7.69
C GLN A 85 12.80 3.51 8.36
N ARG A 86 12.84 4.75 7.87
CA ARG A 86 12.19 5.91 8.52
C ARG A 86 11.25 6.62 7.57
N ALA A 87 10.06 6.96 8.07
CA ALA A 87 9.13 7.83 7.36
C ALA A 87 9.74 9.22 7.13
N ARG A 88 9.55 9.77 5.93
CA ARG A 88 10.04 11.11 5.56
C ARG A 88 9.14 12.23 6.08
N TYR A 89 7.83 11.97 6.11
CA TYR A 89 6.82 12.94 6.54
C TYR A 89 6.17 12.54 7.86
N ARG A 90 5.64 13.52 8.61
CA ARG A 90 4.79 13.24 9.77
C ARG A 90 3.41 12.79 9.30
N GLY A 91 2.95 11.64 9.82
CA GLY A 91 1.66 11.04 9.50
C GLY A 91 1.70 10.00 8.37
N THR A 92 0.78 9.04 8.38
CA THR A 92 0.77 7.91 7.44
C THR A 92 0.35 8.33 6.03
N SER A 93 -0.67 9.17 5.89
CA SER A 93 -1.24 9.54 4.59
C SER A 93 -0.24 10.22 3.65
N LYS A 94 0.63 11.10 4.18
CA LYS A 94 1.65 11.79 3.37
C LYS A 94 2.73 10.84 2.86
N ASN A 95 3.11 9.84 3.67
CA ASN A 95 4.07 8.82 3.25
C ASN A 95 3.46 7.84 2.26
N LEU A 96 2.18 7.46 2.44
CA LEU A 96 1.47 6.62 1.49
C LEU A 96 1.33 7.30 0.12
N PHE A 97 0.99 8.59 0.10
CA PHE A 97 0.91 9.36 -1.14
C PHE A 97 2.26 9.45 -1.86
N ASP A 98 3.37 9.64 -1.12
CA ASP A 98 4.72 9.64 -1.70
C ASP A 98 5.07 8.29 -2.33
N LEU A 99 4.74 7.17 -1.66
CA LEU A 99 4.92 5.83 -2.20
C LEU A 99 4.09 5.60 -3.47
N GLN A 100 2.82 6.01 -3.46
CA GLN A 100 1.93 5.88 -4.62
C GLN A 100 2.46 6.67 -5.81
N ARG A 101 2.95 7.90 -5.60
CA ARG A 101 3.56 8.72 -6.65
C ARG A 101 4.78 8.04 -7.26
N ASN A 102 5.69 7.52 -6.42
CA ASN A 102 6.90 6.85 -6.90
C ASN A 102 6.58 5.55 -7.65
N ALA A 103 5.60 4.78 -7.18
CA ALA A 103 5.13 3.58 -7.87
C ALA A 103 4.62 3.88 -9.28
N VAL A 104 3.82 4.94 -9.45
CA VAL A 104 3.29 5.35 -10.76
C VAL A 104 4.42 5.73 -11.72
N VAL A 105 5.41 6.51 -11.27
CA VAL A 105 6.56 6.89 -12.11
C VAL A 105 7.36 5.65 -12.53
N HIS A 106 7.59 4.71 -11.60
CA HIS A 106 8.28 3.46 -11.91
C HIS A 106 7.51 2.62 -12.95
N ILE A 107 6.19 2.52 -12.81
CA ILE A 107 5.33 1.82 -13.77
C ILE A 107 5.45 2.46 -15.16
N PHE A 108 5.39 3.79 -15.25
CA PHE A 108 5.57 4.50 -16.53
C PHE A 108 6.94 4.22 -17.15
N HIS A 109 8.01 4.20 -16.35
CA HIS A 109 9.35 3.87 -16.85
C HIS A 109 9.42 2.45 -17.43
N VAL A 110 8.81 1.47 -16.75
CA VAL A 110 8.74 0.09 -17.24
C VAL A 110 7.94 0.02 -18.54
N LEU A 111 6.77 0.67 -18.61
CA LEU A 111 5.93 0.70 -19.81
C LEU A 111 6.66 1.34 -20.99
N ALA A 112 7.33 2.48 -20.78
CA ALA A 112 8.11 3.14 -21.82
C ALA A 112 9.20 2.22 -22.39
N ARG A 113 9.87 1.43 -21.54
CA ARG A 113 10.87 0.44 -21.99
C ARG A 113 10.25 -0.70 -22.78
N VAL A 114 9.11 -1.23 -22.33
CA VAL A 114 8.39 -2.29 -23.05
C VAL A 114 7.93 -1.80 -24.42
N MET A 115 7.37 -0.59 -24.50
CA MET A 115 6.95 0.03 -25.77
C MET A 115 8.13 0.30 -26.70
N ALA A 116 9.27 0.74 -26.16
CA ALA A 116 10.47 0.95 -26.96
C ALA A 116 10.98 -0.37 -27.58
N LEU A 117 10.98 -1.46 -26.81
CA LEU A 117 11.39 -2.78 -27.29
C LEU A 117 10.41 -3.35 -28.33
N SER A 118 9.10 -3.13 -28.16
CA SER A 118 8.10 -3.57 -29.15
C SER A 118 8.21 -2.83 -30.47
N ASN A 119 8.64 -1.56 -30.47
CA ASN A 119 8.78 -0.76 -31.69
C ASN A 119 10.04 -1.11 -32.50
N THR A 120 10.99 -1.82 -31.90
CA THR A 120 12.22 -2.27 -32.57
C THR A 120 12.12 -3.67 -33.19
N ALA A 121 11.02 -4.39 -32.91
CA ALA A 121 10.71 -5.72 -33.45
C ALA A 121 9.75 -5.62 -34.64
#